data_AF-A0A353NR50-F1
#
_entry.id   AF-A0A353NR50-F1
#
_cell.length_a   1.000
_cell.length_b   1.000
_cell.length_c   1.000
_cell.angle_alpha   90.00
_cell.angle_beta   90.00
_cell.angle_gamma   90.00
#
_symmetry.space_group_name_H-M   'P 1'
#
loop_
_entity.id
_entity.type
_entity.pdbx_description
1 polymer ?
#
loop_
_entity_poly.entity_id
_entity_poly.type
_entity_poly.pdbx_seq_one_letter_code
_entity_poly.pdbx_strand_id
1 'polypeptide(L)'
;NKVSAEKAFANPKIKWVWNSVLEEIKGDGIVESVVLKNIKTGELSEMETNGVFFFVGTVPKTEMLKGKVDLNETGHIITNDRMETSIPGVYAAGDVREKFLRQVVTAASDGAIAAVAAEKYLAEEEGFQEQVLNSEKPVMVAFWAPQVEESIAAISELEKLADQRVEDVKLVKIDTYRNQKTATRYGIEEIPSVLFFIKGKVAARISGSISREDVLSRLDALNK
;
A
#
# COMPACT_ATOMS: atom_id res chain seq x y z
N ASN A 1 7.24 21.81 21.12
CA ASN A 1 8.66 22.24 21.22
C ASN A 1 8.75 23.41 22.20
N LYS A 2 9.65 23.34 23.20
CA LYS A 2 9.84 24.34 24.27
C LYS A 2 10.18 25.75 23.75
N VAL A 3 11.00 25.86 22.71
CA VAL A 3 11.41 27.13 22.09
C VAL A 3 10.21 27.87 21.48
N SER A 4 9.31 27.15 20.80
CA SER A 4 8.09 27.76 20.25
C SER A 4 7.16 28.26 21.36
N ALA A 5 7.07 27.53 22.47
CA ALA A 5 6.26 27.94 23.61
C ALA A 5 6.82 29.20 24.28
N GLU A 6 8.13 29.26 24.51
CA GLU A 6 8.80 30.45 25.06
C GLU A 6 8.59 31.69 24.18
N LYS A 7 8.72 31.53 22.86
CA LYS A 7 8.41 32.61 21.90
C LYS A 7 6.95 33.07 21.97
N ALA A 8 6.01 32.13 22.17
CA ALA A 8 4.60 32.45 22.29
C ALA A 8 4.27 33.15 23.62
N PHE A 9 4.87 32.72 24.74
CA PHE A 9 4.72 33.38 26.04
C PHE A 9 5.32 34.78 26.06
N ALA A 10 6.42 35.00 25.36
CA ALA A 10 7.07 36.31 25.26
C ALA A 10 6.37 37.28 24.29
N ASN A 11 5.39 36.84 23.51
CA ASN A 11 4.74 37.67 22.49
C ASN A 11 3.59 38.49 23.11
N PRO A 12 3.68 39.84 23.16
CA PRO A 12 2.65 40.68 23.79
C PRO A 12 1.31 40.69 23.02
N LYS A 13 1.27 40.17 21.79
CA LYS A 13 0.03 40.04 21.00
C LYS A 13 -0.77 38.78 21.36
N ILE A 14 -0.20 37.85 22.13
CA ILE A 14 -0.87 36.60 22.53
C ILE A 14 -1.34 36.75 23.98
N LYS A 15 -2.64 36.54 24.18
CA LYS A 15 -3.25 36.47 25.51
C LYS A 15 -3.61 35.03 25.82
N TRP A 16 -3.26 34.59 27.03
CA TRP A 16 -3.49 33.22 27.50
C TRP A 16 -4.68 33.19 28.45
N VAL A 17 -5.69 32.38 28.12
CA VAL A 17 -6.82 32.12 29.00
C VAL A 17 -6.72 30.69 29.52
N TRP A 18 -6.27 30.55 30.77
CA TRP A 18 -6.04 29.26 31.40
C TRP A 18 -7.31 28.70 32.05
N ASN A 19 -7.33 27.38 32.29
CA ASN A 19 -8.42 26.69 32.99
C ASN A 19 -9.80 27.01 32.39
N SER A 20 -9.89 27.18 31.08
CA SER A 20 -11.12 27.60 30.42
C SER A 20 -11.41 26.72 29.21
N VAL A 21 -12.69 26.50 28.95
CA VAL A 21 -13.20 25.81 27.75
C VAL A 21 -14.09 26.74 26.95
N LEU A 22 -14.20 26.48 25.65
CA LEU A 22 -15.12 27.18 24.76
C LEU A 22 -16.52 26.62 24.96
N GLU A 23 -17.44 27.43 25.47
CA GLU A 23 -18.84 27.04 25.72
C GLU A 23 -19.72 27.33 24.50
N GLU A 24 -19.51 28.50 23.86
CA GLU A 24 -20.34 28.97 22.76
C GLU A 24 -19.51 29.83 21.78
N ILE A 25 -19.83 29.74 20.49
CA ILE A 25 -19.37 30.68 19.45
C ILE A 25 -20.60 31.44 18.99
N LYS A 26 -20.56 32.78 19.06
CA LYS A 26 -21.67 33.65 18.68
C LYS A 26 -21.39 34.41 17.38
N GLY A 27 -22.46 34.71 16.67
CA GLY A 27 -22.50 35.59 15.51
C GLY A 27 -23.55 35.17 14.48
N ASP A 28 -23.83 36.05 13.52
CA ASP A 28 -24.80 35.83 12.44
C ASP A 28 -24.08 35.61 11.11
N GLY A 29 -23.81 34.35 10.78
CA GLY A 29 -23.07 33.94 9.58
C GLY A 29 -21.54 34.16 9.63
N ILE A 30 -21.05 35.05 10.50
CA ILE A 30 -19.63 35.26 10.82
C ILE A 30 -19.40 35.25 12.33
N VAL A 31 -18.19 34.93 12.78
CA VAL A 31 -17.84 34.93 14.21
C VAL A 31 -17.72 36.37 14.72
N GLU A 32 -18.38 36.67 15.84
CA GLU A 32 -18.34 37.98 16.50
C GLU A 32 -17.80 37.90 17.93
N SER A 33 -18.12 36.83 18.65
CA SER A 33 -17.62 36.60 20.01
C SER A 33 -17.60 35.12 20.37
N VAL A 34 -16.92 34.81 21.48
CA VAL A 34 -16.90 33.49 22.11
C VAL A 34 -17.23 33.60 23.60
N VAL A 35 -17.97 32.62 24.11
CA VAL A 35 -18.19 32.45 25.55
C VAL A 35 -17.21 31.41 26.06
N LEU A 36 -16.41 31.81 27.04
CA LEU A 36 -15.45 30.95 27.73
C LEU A 36 -15.97 30.62 29.11
N LYS A 37 -15.85 29.35 29.52
CA LYS A 37 -16.19 28.88 30.85
C LYS A 37 -14.93 28.49 31.60
N ASN A 38 -14.67 29.14 32.73
CA ASN A 38 -13.58 28.74 33.61
C ASN A 38 -13.96 27.44 34.35
N ILE A 39 -13.22 26.36 34.15
CA ILE A 39 -13.54 25.03 34.70
C ILE A 39 -13.24 24.90 36.20
N LYS A 40 -12.52 25.86 36.80
CA LYS A 40 -12.24 25.90 38.25
C LYS A 40 -13.28 26.71 39.02
N THR A 41 -13.72 27.83 38.46
CA THR A 41 -14.66 28.76 39.14
C THR A 41 -16.09 28.60 38.67
N GLY A 42 -16.32 28.04 37.48
CA GLY A 42 -17.62 27.98 36.82
C GLY A 42 -18.05 29.29 36.14
N GLU A 43 -17.24 30.35 36.22
CA GLU A 43 -17.54 31.67 35.66
C GLU A 43 -17.58 31.63 34.12
N LEU A 44 -18.56 32.33 33.56
CA LEU A 44 -18.69 32.58 32.12
C LEU A 44 -18.19 33.99 31.80
N SER A 45 -17.37 34.11 30.77
CA SER A 45 -16.89 35.38 30.25
C SER A 45 -17.03 35.41 28.73
N GLU A 46 -17.48 36.53 28.20
CA GLU A 46 -17.57 36.75 26.75
C GLU A 46 -16.34 37.53 26.24
N MET A 47 -15.83 37.11 25.09
CA MET A 47 -14.68 37.73 24.43
C MET A 47 -14.98 37.96 22.95
N GLU A 48 -14.92 39.21 22.52
CA GLU A 48 -15.05 39.58 21.10
C GLU A 48 -13.89 38.99 20.27
N THR A 49 -14.21 38.39 19.14
CA THR A 49 -13.23 37.84 18.20
C THR A 49 -13.88 37.65 16.83
N ASN A 50 -13.09 37.76 15.76
CA ASN A 50 -13.57 37.53 14.39
C ASN A 50 -13.27 36.13 13.86
N GLY A 51 -12.61 35.28 14.65
CA GLY A 51 -12.27 33.93 14.23
C GLY A 51 -11.85 33.02 15.37
N VAL A 52 -12.10 31.73 15.18
CA VAL A 52 -11.71 30.65 16.10
C VAL A 52 -10.95 29.60 15.30
N PHE A 53 -9.75 29.25 15.77
CA PHE A 53 -8.92 28.23 15.13
C PHE A 53 -8.69 27.07 16.10
N PHE A 54 -9.15 25.87 15.72
CA PHE A 54 -8.99 24.66 16.52
C PHE A 54 -7.68 23.95 16.19
N PHE A 55 -6.84 23.75 17.21
CA PHE A 55 -5.59 23.00 17.11
C PHE A 55 -5.54 21.87 18.17
N VAL A 56 -6.57 21.02 18.18
CA VAL A 56 -6.72 19.91 19.15
C VAL A 56 -6.35 18.53 18.58
N GLY A 57 -5.80 18.50 17.37
CA GLY A 57 -5.47 17.28 16.63
C GLY A 57 -6.61 16.79 15.74
N THR A 58 -6.36 15.70 15.03
CA THR A 58 -7.30 15.10 14.06
C THR A 58 -7.47 13.62 14.35
N VAL A 59 -8.70 13.12 14.26
CA VAL A 59 -9.01 11.69 14.36
C VAL A 59 -9.26 11.14 12.96
N PRO A 60 -8.39 10.26 12.43
CA PRO A 60 -8.60 9.65 11.11
C PRO A 60 -9.85 8.76 11.14
N LYS A 61 -10.59 8.72 10.01
CA LYS A 61 -11.83 7.93 9.89
C LYS A 61 -11.53 6.47 9.53
N THR A 62 -10.80 5.77 10.40
CA THR A 62 -10.24 4.43 10.15
C THR A 62 -10.84 3.33 11.04
N GLU A 63 -11.87 3.62 11.83
CA GLU A 63 -12.46 2.68 12.80
C GLU A 63 -12.82 1.33 12.16
N MET A 64 -13.45 1.36 10.98
CA MET A 64 -13.86 0.16 10.23
C MET A 64 -12.71 -0.70 9.69
N LEU A 65 -11.47 -0.19 9.75
CA LEU A 65 -10.25 -0.81 9.25
C LEU A 65 -9.38 -1.40 10.36
N LYS A 66 -9.72 -1.19 11.63
CA LYS A 66 -8.98 -1.75 12.77
C LYS A 66 -8.89 -3.27 12.65
N GLY A 67 -7.68 -3.81 12.78
CA GLY A 67 -7.38 -5.24 12.66
C GLY A 67 -7.44 -5.78 11.23
N LYS A 68 -7.67 -4.93 10.22
CA LYS A 68 -7.65 -5.32 8.80
C LYS A 68 -6.39 -4.83 8.12
N VAL A 69 -6.07 -3.55 8.29
CA VAL A 69 -4.84 -2.93 7.80
C VAL A 69 -3.99 -2.45 8.98
N ASP A 70 -2.71 -2.24 8.73
CA ASP A 70 -1.78 -1.75 9.73
C ASP A 70 -2.06 -0.26 9.98
N LEU A 71 -2.32 0.07 11.23
CA LEU A 71 -2.54 1.43 11.71
C LEU A 71 -1.44 1.80 12.69
N ASN A 72 -0.98 3.05 12.66
CA ASN A 72 -0.09 3.56 13.69
C ASN A 72 -0.85 3.82 15.01
N GLU A 73 -0.14 4.22 16.06
CA GLU A 73 -0.70 4.48 17.39
C GLU A 73 -1.82 5.53 17.42
N THR A 74 -1.83 6.42 16.42
CA THR A 74 -2.85 7.49 16.27
C THR A 74 -3.99 7.10 15.33
N GLY A 75 -4.03 5.85 14.87
CA GLY A 75 -5.07 5.31 13.99
C GLY A 75 -4.91 5.68 12.51
N HIS A 76 -3.78 6.24 12.09
CA HIS A 76 -3.54 6.53 10.67
C HIS A 76 -3.03 5.27 9.95
N ILE A 77 -3.40 5.11 8.69
CA ILE A 77 -3.00 3.95 7.88
C ILE A 77 -1.51 4.04 7.55
N ILE A 78 -0.76 2.98 7.83
CA ILE A 78 0.65 2.87 7.45
C ILE A 78 0.70 2.48 5.96
N THR A 79 1.50 3.20 5.19
CA THR A 79 1.70 2.90 3.77
C THR A 79 3.15 3.08 3.35
N ASN A 80 3.53 2.45 2.23
CA ASN A 80 4.78 2.76 1.53
C ASN A 80 4.62 3.95 0.56
N ASP A 81 5.68 4.26 -0.20
CA ASP A 81 5.72 5.35 -1.18
C ASP A 81 4.78 5.15 -2.39
N ARG A 82 4.27 3.93 -2.59
CA ARG A 82 3.25 3.60 -3.61
C ARG A 82 1.83 3.65 -3.05
N MET A 83 1.67 4.14 -1.81
CA MET A 83 0.39 4.20 -1.10
C MET A 83 -0.22 2.83 -0.80
N GLU A 84 0.58 1.75 -0.86
CA GLU A 84 0.14 0.39 -0.55
C GLU A 84 0.03 0.23 0.96
N THR A 85 -1.06 -0.39 1.42
CA THR A 85 -1.24 -0.80 2.81
C THR A 85 -0.63 -2.19 3.07
N SER A 86 -0.79 -2.74 4.27
CA SER A 86 -0.41 -4.12 4.57
C SER A 86 -1.24 -5.18 3.85
N ILE A 87 -2.40 -4.81 3.26
CA ILE A 87 -3.20 -5.72 2.43
C ILE A 87 -2.91 -5.45 0.94
N PRO A 88 -2.51 -6.47 0.16
CA PRO A 88 -2.39 -6.36 -1.29
C PRO A 88 -3.70 -5.90 -1.96
N GLY A 89 -3.59 -4.97 -2.90
CA GLY A 89 -4.75 -4.40 -3.60
C GLY A 89 -5.51 -3.32 -2.82
N VAL A 90 -5.14 -3.05 -1.56
CA VAL A 90 -5.71 -1.97 -0.75
C VAL A 90 -4.71 -0.84 -0.61
N TYR A 91 -5.18 0.38 -0.91
CA TYR A 91 -4.38 1.60 -0.93
C TYR A 91 -5.00 2.66 -0.04
N ALA A 92 -4.18 3.58 0.48
CA ALA A 92 -4.65 4.71 1.27
C ALA A 92 -3.99 6.02 0.82
N ALA A 93 -4.79 7.07 0.62
CA ALA A 93 -4.34 8.36 0.15
C ALA A 93 -4.95 9.51 0.96
N GLY A 94 -4.22 10.61 1.09
CA GLY A 94 -4.68 11.80 1.81
C GLY A 94 -4.41 11.73 3.31
N ASP A 95 -5.18 12.49 4.09
CA ASP A 95 -4.89 12.69 5.51
C ASP A 95 -5.23 11.48 6.39
N VAL A 96 -5.80 10.42 5.81
CA VAL A 96 -6.10 9.15 6.49
C VAL A 96 -4.85 8.31 6.73
N ARG A 97 -3.79 8.49 5.92
CA ARG A 97 -2.52 7.80 6.07
C ARG A 97 -1.54 8.58 6.94
N GLU A 98 -0.54 7.87 7.45
CA GLU A 98 0.58 8.49 8.16
C GLU A 98 1.41 9.34 7.20
N LYS A 99 1.51 10.65 7.48
CA LYS A 99 2.36 11.57 6.73
C LYS A 99 2.74 12.82 7.50
N PHE A 100 3.83 13.42 7.07
CA PHE A 100 4.39 14.63 7.66
C PHE A 100 3.56 15.88 7.36
N LEU A 101 3.19 16.09 6.09
CA LEU A 101 2.48 17.28 5.63
C LEU A 101 1.04 16.94 5.23
N ARG A 102 0.08 17.67 5.80
CA ARG A 102 -1.36 17.55 5.54
C ARG A 102 -1.85 18.79 4.81
N GLN A 103 -1.91 18.70 3.48
CA GLN A 103 -2.34 19.77 2.57
C GLN A 103 -3.09 19.18 1.38
N VAL A 104 -3.96 19.98 0.75
CA VAL A 104 -4.72 19.56 -0.44
C VAL A 104 -3.80 18.99 -1.53
N VAL A 105 -2.68 19.67 -1.80
CA VAL A 105 -1.71 19.22 -2.82
C VAL A 105 -1.08 17.87 -2.48
N THR A 106 -0.76 17.63 -1.20
CA THR A 106 -0.21 16.34 -0.77
C THR A 106 -1.24 15.22 -0.89
N ALA A 107 -2.51 15.50 -0.53
CA ALA A 107 -3.57 14.52 -0.66
C ALA A 107 -3.89 14.19 -2.13
N ALA A 108 -3.87 15.20 -3.01
CA ALA A 108 -4.02 14.99 -4.45
C ALA A 108 -2.86 14.16 -5.02
N SER A 109 -1.62 14.44 -4.59
CA SER A 109 -0.44 13.64 -4.99
C SER A 109 -0.55 12.19 -4.53
N ASP A 110 -0.91 11.96 -3.26
CA ASP A 110 -1.13 10.61 -2.73
C ASP A 110 -2.19 9.87 -3.59
N GLY A 111 -3.29 10.56 -3.94
CA GLY A 111 -4.37 10.00 -4.75
C GLY A 111 -3.91 9.59 -6.16
N ALA A 112 -3.11 10.43 -6.82
CA ALA A 112 -2.56 10.10 -8.14
C ALA A 112 -1.64 8.87 -8.10
N ILE A 113 -0.77 8.78 -7.08
CA ILE A 113 0.12 7.63 -6.88
C ILE A 113 -0.70 6.36 -6.62
N ALA A 114 -1.66 6.43 -5.70
CA ALA A 114 -2.51 5.29 -5.35
C ALA A 114 -3.30 4.78 -6.56
N ALA A 115 -3.86 5.67 -7.38
CA ALA A 115 -4.62 5.30 -8.57
C ALA A 115 -3.75 4.53 -9.59
N VAL A 116 -2.57 5.05 -9.92
CA VAL A 116 -1.65 4.39 -10.88
C VAL A 116 -1.10 3.08 -10.30
N ALA A 117 -0.84 3.03 -9.00
CA ALA A 117 -0.38 1.80 -8.35
C ALA A 117 -1.48 0.73 -8.34
N ALA A 118 -2.73 1.11 -8.10
CA ALA A 118 -3.88 0.22 -8.15
C ALA A 118 -4.17 -0.27 -9.57
N GLU A 119 -4.10 0.60 -10.57
CA GLU A 119 -4.24 0.25 -11.99
C GLU A 119 -3.22 -0.82 -12.39
N LYS A 120 -1.94 -0.60 -12.07
CA LYS A 120 -0.88 -1.57 -12.37
C LYS A 120 -1.11 -2.90 -11.66
N TYR A 121 -1.54 -2.86 -10.41
CA TYR A 121 -1.86 -4.06 -9.66
C TYR A 121 -2.99 -4.86 -10.31
N LEU A 122 -4.08 -4.20 -10.73
CA LEU A 122 -5.18 -4.85 -11.43
C LEU A 122 -4.72 -5.45 -12.76
N ALA A 123 -3.93 -4.72 -13.56
CA ALA A 123 -3.41 -5.22 -14.82
C ALA A 123 -2.48 -6.44 -14.65
N GLU A 124 -1.64 -6.45 -13.62
CA GLU A 124 -0.78 -7.60 -13.27
C GLU A 124 -1.62 -8.81 -12.83
N GLU A 125 -2.65 -8.61 -12.00
CA GLU A 125 -3.56 -9.68 -11.59
C GLU A 125 -4.37 -10.24 -12.76
N GLU A 126 -4.96 -9.38 -13.59
CA GLU A 126 -5.72 -9.79 -14.79
C GLU A 126 -4.83 -10.56 -15.76
N GLY A 127 -3.62 -10.05 -16.03
CA GLY A 127 -2.65 -10.73 -16.89
C GLY A 127 -2.26 -12.10 -16.34
N PHE A 128 -2.05 -12.23 -15.02
CA PHE A 128 -1.76 -13.52 -14.41
C PHE A 128 -2.96 -14.47 -14.46
N GLN A 129 -4.17 -13.98 -14.19
CA GLN A 129 -5.41 -14.76 -14.28
C GLN A 129 -5.61 -15.32 -15.69
N GLU A 130 -5.53 -14.45 -16.71
CA GLU A 130 -5.71 -14.85 -18.11
C GLU A 130 -4.60 -15.78 -18.60
N GLN A 131 -3.34 -15.42 -18.30
CA GLN A 131 -2.22 -16.15 -18.88
C GLN A 131 -1.89 -17.47 -18.19
N VAL A 132 -2.20 -17.59 -16.89
CA VAL A 132 -1.82 -18.73 -16.05
C VAL A 132 -3.04 -19.48 -15.54
N LEU A 133 -3.96 -18.79 -14.84
CA LEU A 133 -5.01 -19.46 -14.08
C LEU A 133 -6.14 -19.98 -14.96
N ASN A 134 -6.48 -19.25 -16.02
CA ASN A 134 -7.53 -19.58 -16.98
C ASN A 134 -7.00 -20.29 -18.23
N SER A 135 -5.70 -20.62 -18.28
CA SER A 135 -5.10 -21.31 -19.42
C SER A 135 -5.62 -22.76 -19.51
N GLU A 136 -6.05 -23.16 -20.71
CA GLU A 136 -6.41 -24.55 -21.02
C GLU A 136 -5.16 -25.44 -21.15
N LYS A 137 -4.07 -24.87 -21.67
CA LYS A 137 -2.76 -25.53 -21.77
C LYS A 137 -2.04 -25.48 -20.41
N PRO A 138 -1.25 -26.51 -20.06
CA PRO A 138 -0.28 -26.41 -18.97
C PRO A 138 0.60 -25.17 -19.09
N VAL A 139 0.89 -24.50 -17.97
CA VAL A 139 1.68 -23.27 -17.94
C VAL A 139 2.90 -23.42 -17.05
N MET A 140 4.08 -23.16 -17.60
CA MET A 140 5.30 -22.96 -16.83
C MET A 140 5.40 -21.48 -16.47
N VAL A 141 5.34 -21.17 -15.18
CA VAL A 141 5.58 -19.82 -14.67
C VAL A 141 7.00 -19.76 -14.14
N ALA A 142 7.88 -19.10 -14.88
CA ALA A 142 9.28 -18.94 -14.53
C ALA A 142 9.49 -17.63 -13.75
N PHE A 143 9.84 -17.76 -12.48
CA PHE A 143 10.24 -16.67 -11.60
C PHE A 143 11.74 -16.44 -11.76
N TRP A 144 12.12 -15.25 -12.20
CA TRP A 144 13.48 -14.93 -12.60
C TRP A 144 13.87 -13.50 -12.17
N ALA A 145 15.17 -13.25 -12.10
CA ALA A 145 15.71 -11.92 -11.84
C ALA A 145 16.85 -11.61 -12.83
N PRO A 146 16.87 -10.41 -13.47
CA PRO A 146 17.91 -10.06 -14.44
C PRO A 146 19.30 -9.85 -13.81
N GLN A 147 19.41 -9.78 -12.48
CA GLN A 147 20.67 -9.64 -11.77
C GLN A 147 21.34 -10.99 -11.45
N VAL A 148 20.70 -12.12 -11.77
CA VAL A 148 21.19 -13.47 -11.47
C VAL A 148 21.52 -14.18 -12.79
N GLU A 149 22.79 -14.52 -13.00
CA GLU A 149 23.26 -15.11 -14.27
C GLU A 149 22.62 -16.47 -14.55
N GLU A 150 22.53 -17.33 -13.53
CA GLU A 150 21.87 -18.63 -13.61
C GLU A 150 20.39 -18.48 -13.98
N SER A 151 19.75 -17.39 -13.52
CA SER A 151 18.36 -17.10 -13.83
C SER A 151 18.16 -16.70 -15.29
N ILE A 152 19.10 -15.97 -15.89
CA ILE A 152 19.05 -15.62 -17.31
C ILE A 152 19.25 -16.87 -18.17
N ALA A 153 20.23 -17.70 -17.81
CA ALA A 153 20.50 -18.96 -18.51
C ALA A 153 19.28 -19.89 -18.47
N ALA A 154 18.65 -20.05 -17.29
CA ALA A 154 17.45 -20.85 -17.13
C ALA A 154 16.28 -20.36 -18.00
N ILE A 155 16.07 -19.04 -18.09
CA ILE A 155 15.01 -18.47 -18.94
C ILE A 155 15.24 -18.77 -20.41
N SER A 156 16.49 -18.64 -20.89
CA SER A 156 16.80 -18.95 -22.29
C SER A 156 16.53 -20.42 -22.65
N GLU A 157 16.83 -21.35 -21.74
CA GLU A 157 16.54 -22.77 -21.94
C GLU A 157 15.03 -23.07 -21.90
N LEU A 158 14.29 -22.44 -20.97
CA LEU A 158 12.83 -22.58 -20.90
C LEU A 158 12.14 -22.03 -22.14
N GLU A 159 12.62 -20.93 -22.71
CA GLU A 159 12.10 -20.36 -23.96
C GLU A 159 12.29 -21.34 -25.12
N LYS A 160 13.52 -21.85 -25.32
CA LYS A 160 13.80 -22.86 -26.36
C LYS A 160 12.91 -24.10 -26.21
N LEU A 161 12.65 -24.55 -24.98
CA LEU A 161 11.78 -25.68 -24.70
C LEU A 161 10.31 -25.36 -25.03
N ALA A 162 9.83 -24.20 -24.60
CA ALA A 162 8.46 -23.77 -24.85
C ALA A 162 8.19 -23.58 -26.36
N ASP A 163 9.15 -23.03 -27.11
CA ASP A 163 9.05 -22.88 -28.56
C ASP A 163 8.98 -24.24 -29.28
N GLN A 164 9.72 -25.24 -28.81
CA GLN A 164 9.68 -26.60 -29.34
C GLN A 164 8.38 -27.35 -29.00
N ARG A 165 7.67 -26.92 -27.95
CA ARG A 165 6.43 -27.54 -27.45
C ARG A 165 5.28 -26.54 -27.33
N VAL A 166 5.18 -25.59 -28.27
CA VAL A 166 4.19 -24.50 -28.23
C VAL A 166 2.74 -25.00 -28.20
N GLU A 167 2.50 -26.20 -28.72
CA GLU A 167 1.19 -26.83 -28.68
C GLU A 167 0.85 -27.44 -27.32
N ASP A 168 1.85 -27.85 -26.55
CA ASP A 168 1.67 -28.60 -25.31
C ASP A 168 1.79 -27.74 -24.05
N VAL A 169 2.60 -26.68 -24.07
CA VAL A 169 2.91 -25.89 -22.88
C VAL A 169 3.08 -24.41 -23.20
N LYS A 170 2.60 -23.56 -22.30
CA LYS A 170 2.82 -22.12 -22.32
C LYS A 170 3.89 -21.71 -21.31
N LEU A 171 4.78 -20.79 -21.68
CA LEU A 171 5.72 -20.17 -20.76
C LEU A 171 5.26 -18.75 -20.41
N VAL A 172 5.19 -18.46 -19.11
CA VAL A 172 4.96 -17.12 -18.57
C VAL A 172 6.16 -16.75 -17.70
N LYS A 173 6.77 -15.60 -17.96
CA LYS A 173 7.96 -15.12 -17.24
C LYS A 173 7.56 -14.04 -16.26
N ILE A 174 7.93 -14.21 -14.99
CA ILE A 174 7.68 -13.25 -13.92
C ILE A 174 9.02 -12.75 -13.39
N ASP A 175 9.31 -11.49 -13.66
CA ASP A 175 10.42 -10.77 -13.03
C ASP A 175 10.07 -10.53 -11.57
N THR A 176 10.80 -11.18 -10.66
CA THR A 176 10.55 -11.11 -9.22
C THR A 176 10.90 -9.75 -8.61
N TYR A 177 11.77 -8.96 -9.24
CA TYR A 177 12.06 -7.60 -8.80
C TYR A 177 10.86 -6.68 -9.03
N ARG A 178 10.17 -6.87 -10.16
CA ARG A 178 8.99 -6.06 -10.52
C ARG A 178 7.70 -6.60 -9.91
N ASN A 179 7.59 -7.92 -9.76
CA ASN A 179 6.37 -8.61 -9.33
C ASN A 179 6.60 -9.38 -8.02
N GLN A 180 7.15 -8.70 -7.01
CA GLN A 180 7.45 -9.31 -5.71
C GLN A 180 6.21 -9.97 -5.09
N LYS A 181 5.03 -9.35 -5.26
CA LYS A 181 3.76 -9.84 -4.70
C LYS A 181 3.40 -11.25 -5.19
N THR A 182 3.51 -11.51 -6.48
CA THR A 182 3.21 -12.83 -7.06
C THR A 182 4.23 -13.87 -6.59
N ALA A 183 5.51 -13.50 -6.53
CA ALA A 183 6.55 -14.37 -5.99
C ALA A 183 6.27 -14.74 -4.51
N THR A 184 5.91 -13.76 -3.67
CA THR A 184 5.54 -13.99 -2.27
C THR A 184 4.28 -14.84 -2.13
N ARG A 185 3.24 -14.59 -2.93
CA ARG A 185 1.98 -15.37 -2.92
C ARG A 185 2.23 -16.86 -3.10
N TYR A 186 3.16 -17.19 -3.99
CA TYR A 186 3.53 -18.57 -4.26
C TYR A 186 4.72 -19.04 -3.41
N GLY A 187 5.24 -18.27 -2.46
CA GLY A 187 6.36 -18.71 -1.60
C GLY A 187 7.61 -19.06 -2.41
N ILE A 188 8.01 -18.15 -3.29
CA ILE A 188 9.27 -18.25 -4.05
C ILE A 188 10.39 -17.65 -3.20
N GLU A 189 11.26 -18.50 -2.68
CA GLU A 189 12.40 -18.12 -1.83
C GLU A 189 13.75 -18.19 -2.59
N GLU A 190 13.78 -18.95 -3.68
CA GLU A 190 14.98 -19.20 -4.48
C GLU A 190 14.75 -18.80 -5.94
N ILE A 191 15.77 -18.19 -6.56
CA ILE A 191 15.74 -17.76 -7.95
C ILE A 191 16.91 -18.44 -8.69
N PRO A 192 16.69 -19.02 -9.87
CA PRO A 192 15.40 -19.10 -10.56
C PRO A 192 14.48 -20.18 -9.95
N SER A 193 13.17 -20.03 -10.18
CA SER A 193 12.17 -21.05 -9.83
C SER A 193 11.13 -21.18 -10.93
N VAL A 194 10.64 -22.39 -11.18
CA VAL A 194 9.55 -22.66 -12.13
C VAL A 194 8.41 -23.35 -11.40
N LEU A 195 7.22 -22.80 -11.56
CA LEU A 195 5.97 -23.47 -11.17
C LEU A 195 5.24 -23.98 -12.39
N PHE A 196 4.71 -25.18 -12.29
CA PHE A 196 3.89 -25.79 -13.33
C PHE A 196 2.44 -25.70 -12.91
N PHE A 197 1.62 -25.08 -13.74
CA PHE A 197 0.19 -24.91 -13.53
C PHE A 197 -0.59 -25.78 -14.51
N ILE A 198 -1.63 -26.45 -14.00
CA ILE A 198 -2.61 -27.20 -14.80
C ILE A 198 -3.99 -26.79 -14.33
N LYS A 199 -4.83 -26.30 -15.25
CA LYS A 199 -6.19 -25.80 -14.94
C LYS A 199 -6.17 -24.83 -13.74
N GLY A 200 -5.19 -23.93 -13.76
CA GLY A 200 -4.96 -22.90 -12.74
C GLY A 200 -4.44 -23.37 -11.39
N LYS A 201 -4.06 -24.65 -11.23
CA LYS A 201 -3.49 -25.16 -9.98
C LYS A 201 -2.02 -25.51 -10.12
N VAL A 202 -1.23 -25.19 -9.10
CA VAL A 202 0.18 -25.61 -9.04
C VAL A 202 0.24 -27.13 -8.92
N ALA A 203 0.87 -27.77 -9.91
CA ALA A 203 1.03 -29.22 -9.98
C ALA A 203 2.46 -29.67 -9.67
N ALA A 204 3.46 -28.82 -9.97
CA ALA A 204 4.86 -29.09 -9.65
C ALA A 204 5.68 -27.79 -9.45
N ARG A 205 6.86 -27.93 -8.85
CA ARG A 205 7.86 -26.88 -8.65
C ARG A 205 9.27 -27.41 -8.95
N ILE A 206 10.11 -26.54 -9.50
CA ILE A 206 11.57 -26.66 -9.54
C ILE A 206 12.14 -25.34 -9.01
N SER A 207 13.15 -25.40 -8.15
CA SER A 207 13.82 -24.23 -7.56
C SER A 207 15.33 -24.41 -7.63
N GLY A 208 16.06 -23.30 -7.84
CA GLY A 208 17.52 -23.30 -7.93
C GLY A 208 18.01 -23.71 -9.31
N SER A 209 18.73 -24.84 -9.41
CA SER A 209 19.27 -25.31 -10.69
C SER A 209 18.17 -25.91 -11.57
N ILE A 210 17.85 -25.23 -12.67
CA ILE A 210 16.85 -25.68 -13.65
C ILE A 210 17.58 -26.35 -14.82
N SER A 211 17.48 -27.67 -14.92
CA SER A 211 17.98 -28.42 -16.07
C SER A 211 16.86 -28.71 -17.07
N ARG A 212 17.23 -28.85 -18.35
CA ARG A 212 16.30 -29.23 -19.42
C ARG A 212 15.62 -30.57 -19.14
N GLU A 213 16.37 -31.53 -18.61
CA GLU A 213 15.89 -32.89 -18.33
C GLU A 213 14.86 -32.90 -17.21
N ASP A 214 15.07 -32.11 -16.14
CA ASP A 214 14.12 -32.00 -15.04
C ASP A 214 12.78 -31.39 -15.47
N VAL A 215 12.85 -30.35 -16.31
CA VAL A 215 11.64 -29.69 -16.86
C VAL A 215 10.85 -30.67 -17.73
N LEU A 216 11.51 -31.38 -18.64
CA LEU A 216 10.86 -32.37 -19.51
C LEU A 216 10.24 -33.51 -18.70
N SER A 217 10.96 -34.04 -17.72
CA SER A 217 10.47 -35.08 -16.81
C SER A 217 9.19 -34.66 -16.08
N ARG A 218 9.11 -33.40 -15.62
CA ARG A 218 7.89 -32.85 -15.00
C ARG A 218 6.77 -32.69 -16.01
N LEU A 219 7.02 -32.12 -17.19
CA LEU A 219 5.98 -31.96 -18.21
C LEU A 219 5.39 -33.30 -18.67
N ASP A 220 6.24 -34.30 -18.90
CA ASP A 220 5.79 -35.62 -19.35
C ASP A 220 5.02 -36.38 -18.26
N ALA A 221 5.34 -36.15 -16.98
CA ALA A 221 4.59 -36.70 -15.85
C ALA A 221 3.20 -36.06 -15.68
N LEU A 222 3.03 -34.82 -16.15
CA LEU A 222 1.81 -34.04 -16.04
C LEU A 222 0.81 -34.30 -17.18
N ASN A 223 1.27 -34.89 -18.28
CA ASN A 223 0.45 -35.29 -19.44
C ASN A 223 -0.04 -36.75 -19.40
N LYS A 224 0.27 -37.50 -18.33
CA LYS A 224 -0.22 -38.87 -18.08
C LYS A 224 -1.44 -38.85 -17.15
#